data_AF-A0A377W4N5-F1
#
_entry.id   AF-A0A377W4N5-F1
#
_cell.length_a   1.000
_cell.length_b   1.000
_cell.length_c   1.000
_cell.angle_alpha   90.00
_cell.angle_beta   90.00
_cell.angle_gamma   90.00
#
_symmetry.space_group_name_H-M   'P 1'
#
loop_
_entity.id
_entity.type
_entity.pdbx_description
1 polymer ?
#
loop_
_entity_poly.entity_id
_entity_poly.type
_entity_poly.pdbx_seq_one_letter_code
_entity_poly.pdbx_strand_id
1 'polypeptide(L)'
;MTLDKLAISVEGKELALIDGMALDGGSTLTQDGKGVNSQVNYTVNSLKLQGQDMGSGKLTLKVDNVDGQAWHQFSQQYSAQSQALLAKPELAQNPELYQQALTETLFNALPILLKGNPSVTISPLSWRNAKGESTLNLSVLLKDPAQVTAPPQTLADSLDRVVQSLDGKVVIPVDMATEFMTKIAGLEGYQPADAAKLADQQVKGLAAMGQMFRITTMEDNAISSSLQYANGQVTLNGQKMPLQDFAAMFGLEAPSLPDSAPQEGQPQQDDAAPQQDDAAPQP
;
A
#
# COMPACT_ATOMS: atom_id res chain seq x y z
N MET A 1 5.94 22.73 13.75
CA MET A 1 6.96 22.25 14.73
C MET A 1 8.28 22.11 14.01
N THR A 2 9.38 22.58 14.59
CA THR A 2 10.73 22.42 14.04
C THR A 2 11.66 21.83 15.08
N LEU A 3 12.62 21.03 14.64
CA LEU A 3 13.72 20.54 15.45
C LEU A 3 15.03 20.78 14.72
N ASP A 4 15.96 21.51 15.34
CA ASP A 4 17.20 21.89 14.66
C ASP A 4 18.16 20.72 14.46
N LYS A 5 18.25 19.82 15.45
CA LYS A 5 19.22 18.72 15.44
C LYS A 5 18.73 17.52 16.25
N LEU A 6 18.90 16.31 15.71
CA LEU A 6 18.71 15.04 16.41
C LEU A 6 19.90 14.11 16.13
N ALA A 7 20.66 13.77 17.17
CA ALA A 7 21.80 12.85 17.07
C ALA A 7 21.48 11.52 17.76
N ILE A 8 21.79 10.41 17.08
CA ILE A 8 21.65 9.04 17.58
C ILE A 8 23.06 8.48 17.73
N SER A 9 23.41 8.07 18.96
CA SER A 9 24.73 7.55 19.30
C SER A 9 24.63 6.24 20.06
N VAL A 10 25.57 5.32 19.79
CA VAL A 10 25.76 4.07 20.54
C VAL A 10 27.18 4.06 21.07
N GLU A 11 27.35 3.80 22.37
CA GLU A 11 28.66 3.78 23.04
C GLU A 11 29.50 5.05 22.81
N GLY A 12 28.83 6.21 22.68
CA GLY A 12 29.47 7.50 22.44
C GLY A 12 29.91 7.75 20.98
N LYS A 13 29.68 6.80 20.07
CA LYS A 13 29.89 6.99 18.62
C LYS A 13 28.59 7.47 17.96
N GLU A 14 28.63 8.62 17.29
CA GLU A 14 27.50 9.13 16.50
C GLU A 14 27.27 8.20 15.30
N LEU A 15 26.07 7.60 15.24
CA LEU A 15 25.67 6.70 14.17
C LEU A 15 24.84 7.42 13.11
N ALA A 16 23.92 8.26 13.55
CA ALA A 16 23.07 9.04 12.67
C ALA A 16 22.89 10.45 13.23
N LEU A 17 22.85 11.42 12.33
CA LEU A 17 22.58 12.80 12.63
C LEU A 17 21.53 13.31 11.65
N ILE A 18 20.42 13.81 12.18
CA ILE A 18 19.39 14.51 11.41
C ILE A 18 19.51 16.00 11.73
N ASP A 19 19.87 16.79 10.73
CA ASP A 19 19.90 18.24 10.81
C ASP A 19 18.62 18.81 10.19
N GLY A 20 17.92 19.65 10.94
CA GLY A 20 16.74 20.39 10.53
C GLY A 20 15.56 19.49 10.14
N MET A 21 14.65 19.24 11.08
CA MET A 21 13.35 18.66 10.80
C MET A 21 12.27 19.72 10.92
N ALA A 22 11.35 19.77 9.96
CA ALA A 22 10.14 20.56 10.09
C ALA A 22 8.91 19.70 9.81
N LEU A 23 7.93 19.81 10.68
CA LEU A 23 6.60 19.27 10.53
C LEU A 23 5.61 20.43 10.56
N ASP A 24 4.89 20.58 9.45
CA ASP A 24 3.80 21.52 9.28
C ASP A 24 2.53 20.73 8.95
N GLY A 25 1.38 21.25 9.32
CA GLY A 25 0.13 20.59 9.02
C GLY A 25 -1.07 21.43 9.41
N GLY A 26 -2.18 21.17 8.74
CA GLY A 26 -3.40 21.90 8.95
C GLY A 26 -4.59 21.16 8.38
N SER A 27 -5.76 21.56 8.83
CA SER A 27 -7.03 21.06 8.33
C SER A 27 -7.95 22.21 7.97
N THR A 28 -8.74 22.01 6.91
CA THR A 28 -9.77 22.94 6.45
C THR A 28 -11.08 22.19 6.25
N LEU A 29 -12.21 22.88 6.34
CA LEU A 29 -13.49 22.30 5.98
C LEU A 29 -13.70 22.37 4.46
N THR A 30 -14.47 21.42 3.92
CA THR A 30 -15.02 21.51 2.55
C THR A 30 -15.96 22.71 2.42
N GLN A 31 -16.28 23.12 1.19
CA GLN A 31 -17.13 24.29 0.92
C GLN A 31 -18.53 24.18 1.57
N ASP A 32 -19.08 22.96 1.65
CA ASP A 32 -20.37 22.69 2.28
C ASP A 32 -20.29 22.48 3.81
N GLY A 33 -19.08 22.55 4.38
CA GLY A 33 -18.82 22.42 5.82
C GLY A 33 -18.96 21.00 6.38
N LYS A 34 -19.20 19.99 5.53
CA LYS A 34 -19.46 18.61 5.99
C LYS A 34 -18.22 17.73 6.02
N GLY A 35 -17.24 18.02 5.17
CA GLY A 35 -15.99 17.28 5.05
C GLY A 35 -14.81 18.02 5.67
N VAL A 36 -13.77 17.27 5.99
CA VAL A 36 -12.48 17.75 6.49
C VAL A 36 -11.40 17.36 5.49
N ASN A 37 -10.61 18.36 5.09
CA ASN A 37 -9.37 18.18 4.36
C ASN A 37 -8.22 18.36 5.33
N SER A 38 -7.20 17.51 5.27
CA SER A 38 -6.04 17.55 6.15
C SER A 38 -4.77 17.38 5.34
N GLN A 39 -3.75 18.15 5.69
CA GLN A 39 -2.43 18.07 5.08
C GLN A 39 -1.36 18.03 6.17
N VAL A 40 -0.35 17.19 5.97
CA VAL A 40 0.87 17.16 6.77
C VAL A 40 2.06 17.24 5.82
N ASN A 41 2.94 18.19 6.08
CA ASN A 41 4.20 18.41 5.41
C ASN A 41 5.34 18.07 6.36
N TYR A 42 6.25 17.21 5.92
CA TYR A 42 7.43 16.83 6.67
C TYR A 42 8.67 17.11 5.82
N THR A 43 9.72 17.63 6.44
CA THR A 43 11.00 17.90 5.79
C THR A 43 12.15 17.51 6.70
N VAL A 44 13.24 17.06 6.07
CA VAL A 44 14.54 16.80 6.68
C VAL A 44 15.58 17.50 5.82
N ASN A 45 16.33 18.44 6.40
CA ASN A 45 17.31 19.23 5.67
C ASN A 45 18.57 18.42 5.35
N SER A 46 19.04 17.59 6.29
CA SER A 46 20.12 16.65 6.04
C SER A 46 20.03 15.44 6.96
N LEU A 47 20.24 14.26 6.40
CA LEU A 47 20.55 13.04 7.12
C LEU A 47 22.03 12.72 6.92
N LYS A 48 22.75 12.50 8.01
CA LYS A 48 24.12 12.00 7.99
C LYS A 48 24.19 10.66 8.68
N LEU A 49 24.92 9.71 8.12
CA LEU A 49 25.22 8.43 8.73
C LEU A 49 26.73 8.33 8.93
N GLN A 50 27.16 8.13 10.18
CA GLN A 50 28.59 8.14 10.58
C GLN A 50 29.37 9.33 9.98
N GLY A 51 28.74 10.52 9.94
CA GLY A 51 29.31 11.76 9.38
C GLY A 51 29.16 11.92 7.86
N GLN A 52 28.69 10.90 7.14
CA GLN A 52 28.49 10.95 5.69
C GLN A 52 27.10 11.49 5.35
N ASP A 53 27.04 12.56 4.56
CA ASP A 53 25.78 13.17 4.13
C ASP A 53 25.03 12.26 3.15
N MET A 54 23.86 11.80 3.54
CA MET A 54 22.98 10.91 2.77
C MET A 54 21.93 11.69 1.96
N GLY A 55 21.78 12.99 2.21
CA GLY A 55 20.85 13.86 1.51
C GLY A 55 19.73 14.42 2.38
N SER A 56 18.72 14.97 1.71
CA SER A 56 17.58 15.68 2.29
C SER A 56 16.27 15.05 1.81
N GLY A 57 15.22 15.11 2.61
CA GLY A 57 13.91 14.53 2.26
C GLY A 57 12.76 15.47 2.49
N LYS A 58 11.68 15.30 1.72
CA LYS A 58 10.37 15.92 2.01
C LYS A 58 9.24 14.93 1.73
N LEU A 59 8.18 15.06 2.48
CA LEU A 59 6.96 14.27 2.35
C LEU A 59 5.77 15.21 2.55
N THR A 60 4.87 15.25 1.58
CA THR A 60 3.55 15.86 1.76
C THR A 60 2.49 14.76 1.68
N LEU A 61 1.75 14.58 2.77
CA LEU A 61 0.58 13.73 2.86
C LEU A 61 -0.67 14.61 2.91
N LYS A 62 -1.65 14.30 2.07
CA LYS A 62 -2.98 14.92 2.06
C LYS A 62 -4.05 13.87 2.18
N VAL A 63 -5.08 14.18 2.96
CA VAL A 63 -6.30 13.42 3.06
C VAL A 63 -7.45 14.40 2.86
N ASP A 64 -8.16 14.27 1.76
CA ASP A 64 -9.25 15.19 1.40
C ASP A 64 -10.60 14.49 1.54
N ASN A 65 -11.63 15.31 1.77
CA ASN A 65 -13.04 14.91 1.70
C ASN A 65 -13.43 13.80 2.69
N VAL A 66 -12.86 13.82 3.91
CA VAL A 66 -13.30 12.94 5.00
C VAL A 66 -14.57 13.50 5.60
N ASP A 67 -15.68 12.75 5.57
CA ASP A 67 -16.94 13.19 6.17
C ASP A 67 -16.80 13.35 7.70
N GLY A 68 -17.22 14.50 8.23
CA GLY A 68 -17.04 14.83 9.65
C GLY A 68 -17.87 13.96 10.59
N GLN A 69 -19.07 13.53 10.18
CA GLN A 69 -19.90 12.62 10.96
C GLN A 69 -19.30 11.21 10.95
N ALA A 70 -18.82 10.77 9.80
CA ALA A 70 -18.09 9.52 9.63
C ALA A 70 -16.83 9.49 10.50
N TRP A 71 -16.03 10.55 10.51
CA TRP A 71 -14.86 10.66 11.37
C TRP A 71 -15.24 10.53 12.85
N HIS A 72 -16.28 11.23 13.29
CA HIS A 72 -16.77 11.14 14.66
C HIS A 72 -17.24 9.72 15.02
N GLN A 73 -18.03 9.11 14.13
CA GLN A 73 -18.53 7.75 14.30
C GLN A 73 -17.37 6.72 14.36
N PHE A 74 -16.41 6.84 13.43
CA PHE A 74 -15.21 6.01 13.40
C PHE A 74 -14.44 6.12 14.72
N SER A 75 -14.17 7.33 15.19
CA SER A 75 -13.42 7.56 16.42
C SER A 75 -14.11 6.95 17.65
N GLN A 76 -15.43 7.12 17.76
CA GLN A 76 -16.20 6.52 18.86
C GLN A 76 -16.15 4.98 18.80
N GLN A 77 -16.39 4.42 17.61
CA GLN A 77 -16.43 2.96 17.42
C GLN A 77 -15.06 2.33 17.67
N TYR A 78 -14.00 2.89 17.10
CA TYR A 78 -12.64 2.40 17.29
C TYR A 78 -12.21 2.46 18.76
N SER A 79 -12.48 3.58 19.45
CA SER A 79 -12.16 3.73 20.87
C SER A 79 -12.92 2.73 21.74
N ALA A 80 -14.23 2.57 21.52
CA ALA A 80 -15.05 1.64 22.30
C ALA A 80 -14.62 0.18 22.10
N GLN A 81 -14.35 -0.23 20.84
CA GLN A 81 -13.90 -1.58 20.54
C GLN A 81 -12.49 -1.84 21.08
N SER A 82 -11.55 -0.90 20.91
CA SER A 82 -10.20 -1.03 21.44
C SER A 82 -10.19 -1.16 22.97
N GLN A 83 -11.05 -0.41 23.66
CA GLN A 83 -11.19 -0.54 25.11
C GLN A 83 -11.83 -1.85 25.54
N ALA A 84 -12.78 -2.38 24.76
CA ALA A 84 -13.36 -3.70 24.98
C ALA A 84 -12.33 -4.83 24.80
N LEU A 85 -11.37 -4.69 23.87
CA LEU A 85 -10.28 -5.65 23.71
C LEU A 85 -9.34 -5.68 24.92
N LEU A 86 -9.03 -4.52 25.51
CA LEU A 86 -8.22 -4.42 26.72
C LEU A 86 -8.89 -5.06 27.94
N ALA A 87 -10.21 -5.13 27.96
CA ALA A 87 -10.98 -5.77 29.03
C ALA A 87 -11.02 -7.31 28.92
N LYS A 88 -10.53 -7.90 27.82
CA LYS A 88 -10.50 -9.35 27.62
C LYS A 88 -9.24 -9.97 28.24
N PRO A 89 -9.37 -10.80 29.30
CA PRO A 89 -8.21 -11.41 29.98
C PRO A 89 -7.37 -12.32 29.09
N GLU A 90 -8.01 -12.92 28.07
CA GLU A 90 -7.40 -13.82 27.09
C GLU A 90 -6.45 -13.09 26.15
N LEU A 91 -6.75 -11.83 25.79
CA LEU A 91 -5.92 -11.01 24.93
C LEU A 91 -4.78 -10.32 25.70
N ALA A 92 -5.01 -10.01 26.98
CA ALA A 92 -3.97 -9.43 27.84
C ALA A 92 -2.76 -10.36 28.04
N GLN A 93 -2.95 -11.67 27.90
CA GLN A 93 -1.92 -12.68 28.05
C GLN A 93 -1.25 -13.08 26.73
N ASN A 94 -1.76 -12.62 25.59
CA ASN A 94 -1.22 -12.94 24.28
C ASN A 94 -1.14 -11.68 23.38
N PRO A 95 0.03 -11.03 23.32
CA PRO A 95 0.26 -9.85 22.51
C PRO A 95 -0.02 -10.03 21.01
N GLU A 96 0.11 -11.23 20.47
CA GLU A 96 -0.16 -11.51 19.05
C GLU A 96 -1.66 -11.52 18.77
N LEU A 97 -2.44 -12.22 19.59
CA LEU A 97 -3.90 -12.23 19.48
C LEU A 97 -4.49 -10.84 19.70
N TYR A 98 -3.93 -10.06 20.62
CA TYR A 98 -4.34 -8.67 20.83
C TYR A 98 -4.10 -7.82 19.59
N GLN A 99 -2.94 -7.94 18.94
CA GLN A 99 -2.63 -7.23 17.70
C GLN A 99 -3.55 -7.62 16.55
N GLN A 100 -3.87 -8.91 16.41
CA GLN A 100 -4.84 -9.38 15.42
C GLN A 100 -6.22 -8.77 15.67
N ALA A 101 -6.73 -8.83 16.90
CA ALA A 101 -8.04 -8.29 17.24
C ALA A 101 -8.12 -6.76 17.08
N LEU A 102 -7.04 -6.03 17.39
CA LEU A 102 -6.94 -4.59 17.12
C LEU A 102 -6.97 -4.29 15.62
N THR A 103 -6.27 -5.11 14.83
CA THR A 103 -6.22 -4.98 13.38
C THR A 103 -7.61 -5.21 12.78
N GLU A 104 -8.32 -6.26 13.21
CA GLU A 104 -9.71 -6.52 12.81
C GLU A 104 -10.65 -5.37 13.21
N THR A 105 -10.50 -4.83 14.43
CA THR A 105 -11.25 -3.67 14.91
C THR A 105 -11.08 -2.46 13.99
N LEU A 106 -9.84 -2.20 13.56
CA LEU A 106 -9.54 -1.14 12.60
C LEU A 106 -10.19 -1.41 11.24
N PHE A 107 -10.02 -2.61 10.68
CA PHE A 107 -10.61 -2.98 9.39
C PHE A 107 -12.14 -2.93 9.38
N ASN A 108 -12.78 -3.29 10.48
CA ASN A 108 -14.24 -3.20 10.63
C ASN A 108 -14.76 -1.75 10.71
N ALA A 109 -13.94 -0.83 11.24
CA ALA A 109 -14.31 0.58 11.34
C ALA A 109 -13.95 1.38 10.09
N LEU A 110 -12.95 0.95 9.31
CA LEU A 110 -12.43 1.65 8.14
C LEU A 110 -13.50 2.05 7.11
N PRO A 111 -14.50 1.19 6.76
CA PRO A 111 -15.55 1.55 5.81
C PRO A 111 -16.32 2.81 6.19
N ILE A 112 -16.41 3.15 7.48
CA ILE A 112 -17.09 4.36 7.95
C ILE A 112 -16.43 5.60 7.35
N LEU A 113 -15.10 5.65 7.34
CA LEU A 113 -14.34 6.79 6.81
C LEU A 113 -14.51 6.97 5.30
N LEU A 114 -15.00 5.96 4.59
CA LEU A 114 -15.18 5.99 3.15
C LEU A 114 -16.49 6.65 2.71
N LYS A 115 -17.44 6.91 3.63
CA LYS A 115 -18.73 7.56 3.34
C LYS A 115 -18.61 8.90 2.61
N GLY A 116 -17.50 9.62 2.84
CA GLY A 116 -17.22 10.89 2.17
C GLY A 116 -16.67 10.76 0.76
N ASN A 117 -16.32 9.56 0.28
CA ASN A 117 -15.45 9.35 -0.89
C ASN A 117 -14.12 10.11 -0.74
N PRO A 118 -13.33 9.80 0.31
CA PRO A 118 -12.10 10.53 0.58
C PRO A 118 -11.03 10.23 -0.48
N SER A 119 -10.03 11.11 -0.58
CA SER A 119 -8.79 10.81 -1.31
C SER A 119 -7.59 10.90 -0.39
N VAL A 120 -6.60 10.04 -0.65
CA VAL A 120 -5.30 10.06 0.01
C VAL A 120 -4.23 10.33 -1.03
N THR A 121 -3.43 11.36 -0.81
CA THR A 121 -2.37 11.76 -1.74
C THR A 121 -1.04 11.92 -1.02
N ILE A 122 0.00 11.28 -1.57
CA ILE A 122 1.41 11.52 -1.26
C ILE A 122 1.98 12.27 -2.46
N SER A 123 2.28 13.57 -2.32
CA SER A 123 2.86 14.33 -3.43
C SER A 123 3.55 15.63 -2.97
N PRO A 124 4.89 15.73 -3.09
CA PRO A 124 5.83 14.63 -3.32
C PRO A 124 6.23 13.93 -2.01
N LEU A 125 6.52 12.63 -2.07
CA LEU A 125 7.62 12.07 -1.28
C LEU A 125 8.88 12.21 -2.12
N SER A 126 9.92 12.87 -1.61
CA SER A 126 11.18 12.97 -2.34
C SER A 126 12.41 12.85 -1.45
N TRP A 127 13.47 12.35 -2.07
CA TRP A 127 14.79 12.24 -1.48
C TRP A 127 15.82 12.79 -2.45
N ARG A 128 16.65 13.71 -1.98
CA ARG A 128 17.63 14.42 -2.80
C ARG A 128 19.02 14.28 -2.22
N ASN A 129 19.98 13.97 -3.07
CA ASN A 129 21.41 14.05 -2.76
C ASN A 129 22.13 14.94 -3.80
N ALA A 130 23.46 14.99 -3.75
CA ALA A 130 24.27 15.81 -4.66
C ALA A 130 24.16 15.43 -6.16
N LYS A 131 23.58 14.27 -6.49
CA LYS A 131 23.47 13.72 -7.85
C LYS A 131 22.04 13.69 -8.40
N GLY A 132 21.04 14.12 -7.64
CA GLY A 132 19.67 14.24 -8.12
C GLY A 132 18.62 14.09 -7.03
N GLU A 133 17.35 14.04 -7.45
CA GLU A 133 16.18 13.88 -6.58
C GLU A 133 15.30 12.74 -7.07
N SER A 134 15.07 11.76 -6.20
CA SER A 134 14.04 10.74 -6.37
C SER A 134 12.70 11.25 -5.91
N THR A 135 11.63 10.89 -6.62
CA THR A 135 10.27 11.29 -6.26
C THR A 135 9.29 10.14 -6.36
N LEU A 136 8.38 10.04 -5.40
CA LEU A 136 7.15 9.25 -5.46
C LEU A 136 5.95 10.20 -5.34
N ASN A 137 5.03 10.06 -6.28
CA ASN A 137 3.69 10.63 -6.21
C ASN A 137 2.69 9.48 -6.21
N LEU A 138 1.71 9.54 -5.31
CA LEU A 138 0.63 8.56 -5.20
C LEU A 138 -0.65 9.31 -4.89
N SER A 139 -1.72 8.99 -5.58
CA SER A 139 -3.07 9.49 -5.30
C SER A 139 -4.04 8.32 -5.39
N VAL A 140 -4.85 8.14 -4.36
CA VAL A 140 -5.91 7.14 -4.30
C VAL A 140 -7.21 7.85 -4.00
N LEU A 141 -8.19 7.70 -4.89
CA LEU A 141 -9.55 8.15 -4.69
C LEU A 141 -10.40 6.95 -4.27
N LEU A 142 -11.09 7.06 -3.16
CA LEU A 142 -11.86 5.98 -2.55
C LEU A 142 -13.36 6.22 -2.69
N LYS A 143 -14.15 5.15 -2.60
CA LYS A 143 -15.61 5.18 -2.64
C LYS A 143 -16.20 4.58 -1.37
N ASP A 144 -17.40 5.03 -1.05
CA ASP A 144 -18.26 4.38 -0.06
C ASP A 144 -18.69 2.98 -0.54
N PRO A 145 -18.22 1.88 0.10
CA PRO A 145 -18.58 0.54 -0.31
C PRO A 145 -20.07 0.23 -0.10
N ALA A 146 -20.78 1.00 0.74
CA ALA A 146 -22.22 0.82 0.95
C ALA A 146 -23.06 1.18 -0.29
N GLN A 147 -22.49 1.93 -1.24
CA GLN A 147 -23.16 2.29 -2.51
C GLN A 147 -23.21 1.12 -3.51
N VAL A 148 -22.44 0.04 -3.28
CA VAL A 148 -22.36 -1.13 -4.16
C VAL A 148 -22.88 -2.36 -3.43
N THR A 149 -24.14 -2.73 -3.68
CA THR A 149 -24.81 -3.83 -2.99
C THR A 149 -24.66 -5.19 -3.67
N ALA A 150 -24.39 -5.23 -4.97
CA ALA A 150 -24.28 -6.48 -5.74
C ALA A 150 -22.97 -7.23 -5.41
N PRO A 151 -23.01 -8.51 -4.96
CA PRO A 151 -21.83 -9.26 -4.52
C PRO A 151 -20.73 -9.30 -5.59
N PRO A 152 -19.44 -9.11 -5.22
CA PRO A 152 -18.38 -9.04 -6.20
C PRO A 152 -18.22 -10.42 -6.88
N GLN A 153 -18.11 -10.45 -8.20
CA GLN A 153 -17.91 -11.68 -8.97
C GLN A 153 -16.46 -11.84 -9.40
N THR A 154 -15.74 -10.72 -9.50
CA THR A 154 -14.35 -10.66 -9.95
C THR A 154 -13.46 -9.91 -8.96
N LEU A 155 -12.15 -10.03 -9.15
CA LEU A 155 -11.17 -9.22 -8.43
C LEU A 155 -11.38 -7.73 -8.69
N ALA A 156 -11.73 -7.37 -9.93
CA ALA A 156 -12.03 -5.99 -10.30
C ALA A 156 -13.23 -5.45 -9.52
N ASP A 157 -14.32 -6.21 -9.41
CA ASP A 157 -15.49 -5.79 -8.63
C ASP A 157 -15.15 -5.56 -7.16
N SER A 158 -14.30 -6.41 -6.60
CA SER A 158 -13.86 -6.30 -5.20
C SER A 158 -13.06 -5.02 -4.96
N LEU A 159 -12.17 -4.66 -5.90
CA LEU A 159 -11.36 -3.45 -5.79
C LEU A 159 -12.16 -2.18 -6.13
N ASP A 160 -13.01 -2.21 -7.17
CA ASP A 160 -13.81 -1.08 -7.63
C ASP A 160 -14.86 -0.61 -6.59
N ARG A 161 -15.24 -1.50 -5.66
CA ARG A 161 -16.10 -1.20 -4.50
C ARG A 161 -15.51 -0.17 -3.55
N VAL A 162 -14.18 -0.14 -3.43
CA VAL A 162 -13.46 0.68 -2.44
C VAL A 162 -12.59 1.73 -3.14
N VAL A 163 -12.00 1.38 -4.28
CA VAL A 163 -11.08 2.24 -5.03
C VAL A 163 -11.80 2.77 -6.27
N GLN A 164 -11.96 4.09 -6.36
CA GLN A 164 -12.41 4.76 -7.58
C GLN A 164 -11.30 4.82 -8.61
N SER A 165 -10.14 5.29 -8.17
CA SER A 165 -8.95 5.38 -9.00
C SER A 165 -7.69 5.39 -8.14
N LEU A 166 -6.60 4.98 -8.77
CA LEU A 166 -5.24 5.09 -8.24
C LEU A 166 -4.38 5.68 -9.35
N ASP A 167 -3.51 6.62 -9.00
CA ASP A 167 -2.43 7.13 -9.85
C ASP A 167 -1.14 7.15 -9.03
N GLY A 168 -0.15 6.40 -9.48
CA GLY A 168 1.16 6.33 -8.86
C GLY A 168 2.25 6.58 -9.90
N LYS A 169 3.26 7.37 -9.54
CA LYS A 169 4.46 7.57 -10.33
C LYS A 169 5.69 7.68 -9.45
N VAL A 170 6.68 6.84 -9.71
CA VAL A 170 8.01 6.90 -9.11
C VAL A 170 9.05 7.23 -10.17
N VAL A 171 10.02 8.07 -9.82
CA VAL A 171 11.15 8.45 -10.66
C VAL A 171 12.41 8.40 -9.79
N ILE A 172 13.42 7.66 -10.26
CA ILE A 172 14.68 7.45 -9.57
C ILE A 172 15.82 7.71 -10.56
N PRO A 173 16.46 8.89 -10.54
CA PRO A 173 17.65 9.14 -11.34
C PRO A 173 18.74 8.12 -10.99
N VAL A 174 19.35 7.50 -12.01
CA VAL A 174 20.39 6.46 -11.82
C VAL A 174 21.57 7.03 -11.03
N ASP A 175 22.04 8.22 -11.38
CA ASP A 175 23.17 8.86 -10.70
C ASP A 175 22.88 9.14 -9.22
N MET A 176 21.64 9.51 -8.89
CA MET A 176 21.18 9.72 -7.52
C MET A 176 21.19 8.41 -6.73
N ALA A 177 20.63 7.33 -7.29
CA ALA A 177 20.60 6.01 -6.64
C ALA A 177 22.02 5.43 -6.48
N THR A 178 22.86 5.54 -7.51
CA THR A 178 24.24 5.06 -7.48
C THR A 178 25.06 5.81 -6.44
N GLU A 179 24.91 7.13 -6.32
CA GLU A 179 25.55 7.90 -5.24
C GLU A 179 25.10 7.40 -3.88
N PHE A 180 23.79 7.25 -3.65
CA PHE A 180 23.26 6.79 -2.37
C PHE A 180 23.84 5.41 -2.00
N MET A 181 23.80 4.45 -2.92
CA MET A 181 24.34 3.10 -2.71
C MET A 181 25.87 3.09 -2.53
N THR A 182 26.59 3.98 -3.23
CA THR A 182 28.04 4.14 -3.04
C THR A 182 28.35 4.57 -1.61
N LYS A 183 27.54 5.49 -1.05
CA LYS A 183 27.68 5.91 0.34
C LYS A 183 27.41 4.78 1.32
N ILE A 184 26.35 4.00 1.10
CA ILE A 184 26.05 2.82 1.92
C ILE A 184 27.19 1.81 1.88
N ALA A 185 27.69 1.44 0.71
CA ALA A 185 28.83 0.52 0.60
C ALA A 185 30.10 1.08 1.28
N GLY A 186 30.34 2.39 1.19
CA GLY A 186 31.42 3.04 1.93
C GLY A 186 31.29 2.87 3.46
N LEU A 187 30.07 2.98 3.99
CA LEU A 187 29.78 2.74 5.42
C LEU A 187 29.98 1.27 5.83
N GLU A 188 29.81 0.34 4.90
CA GLU A 188 30.10 -1.09 5.08
C GLU A 188 31.61 -1.41 4.99
N GLY A 189 32.45 -0.43 4.64
CA GLY A 189 33.91 -0.55 4.61
C GLY A 189 34.52 -0.80 3.24
N TYR A 190 33.73 -0.74 2.16
CA TYR A 190 34.26 -0.84 0.80
C TYR A 190 35.14 0.36 0.45
N GLN A 191 36.20 0.13 -0.31
CA GLN A 191 37.01 1.21 -0.85
C GLN A 191 36.20 2.04 -1.86
N PRO A 192 36.43 3.36 -1.97
CA PRO A 192 35.58 4.25 -2.76
C PRO A 192 35.36 3.81 -4.22
N ALA A 193 36.41 3.32 -4.89
CA ALA A 193 36.32 2.87 -6.28
C ALA A 193 35.48 1.58 -6.41
N ASP A 194 35.64 0.64 -5.49
CA ASP A 194 34.90 -0.61 -5.48
C ASP A 194 33.43 -0.39 -5.08
N ALA A 195 33.19 0.49 -4.10
CA ALA A 195 31.85 0.92 -3.69
C ALA A 195 31.07 1.53 -4.86
N ALA A 196 31.70 2.45 -5.60
CA ALA A 196 31.07 3.09 -6.76
C ALA A 196 30.75 2.09 -7.87
N LYS A 197 31.70 1.19 -8.18
CA LYS A 197 31.50 0.14 -9.18
C LYS A 197 30.38 -0.83 -8.78
N LEU A 198 30.36 -1.25 -7.52
CA LEU A 198 29.34 -2.14 -6.97
C LEU A 198 27.96 -1.47 -7.03
N ALA A 199 27.84 -0.23 -6.58
CA ALA A 199 26.61 0.54 -6.62
C ALA A 199 26.08 0.71 -8.06
N ASP A 200 26.95 1.06 -9.01
CA ASP A 200 26.58 1.21 -10.42
C ASP A 200 26.02 -0.11 -10.99
N GLN A 201 26.68 -1.23 -10.70
CA GLN A 201 26.22 -2.56 -11.14
C GLN A 201 24.88 -2.94 -10.50
N GLN A 202 24.69 -2.67 -9.21
CA GLN A 202 23.43 -2.98 -8.52
C GLN A 202 22.26 -2.15 -9.06
N VAL A 203 22.45 -0.85 -9.25
CA VAL A 203 21.41 0.05 -9.76
C VAL A 203 21.04 -0.32 -11.20
N LYS A 204 22.04 -0.58 -12.06
CA LYS A 204 21.79 -1.06 -13.43
C LYS A 204 21.15 -2.44 -13.46
N GLY A 205 21.54 -3.33 -12.54
CA GLY A 205 20.92 -4.65 -12.39
C GLY A 205 19.45 -4.56 -12.02
N LEU A 206 19.10 -3.69 -11.07
CA LEU A 206 17.72 -3.42 -10.67
C LEU A 206 16.92 -2.79 -11.82
N ALA A 207 17.50 -1.82 -12.53
CA ALA A 207 16.89 -1.23 -13.71
C ALA A 207 16.60 -2.27 -14.79
N ALA A 208 17.58 -3.13 -15.10
CA ALA A 208 17.47 -4.17 -16.11
C ALA A 208 16.41 -5.22 -15.71
N MET A 209 16.38 -5.64 -14.44
CA MET A 209 15.38 -6.56 -13.92
C MET A 209 13.98 -5.94 -13.98
N GLY A 210 13.83 -4.68 -13.56
CA GLY A 210 12.56 -3.96 -13.63
C GLY A 210 12.04 -3.82 -15.07
N GLN A 211 12.93 -3.58 -16.04
CA GLN A 211 12.58 -3.56 -17.47
C GLN A 211 12.20 -4.96 -17.98
N MET A 212 12.92 -6.00 -17.57
CA MET A 212 12.63 -7.39 -17.94
C MET A 212 11.24 -7.83 -17.47
N PHE A 213 10.84 -7.47 -16.24
CA PHE A 213 9.49 -7.69 -15.71
C PHE A 213 8.47 -6.63 -16.16
N ARG A 214 8.89 -5.66 -16.98
CA ARG A 214 8.06 -4.56 -17.51
C ARG A 214 7.46 -3.65 -16.43
N ILE A 215 8.00 -3.68 -15.21
CA ILE A 215 7.58 -2.88 -14.05
C ILE A 215 8.17 -1.47 -14.14
N THR A 216 9.35 -1.32 -14.75
CA THR A 216 10.02 -0.02 -14.89
C THR A 216 10.37 0.29 -16.33
N THR A 217 10.47 1.57 -16.64
CA THR A 217 11.05 2.12 -17.87
C THR A 217 12.33 2.89 -17.55
N MET A 218 13.14 3.12 -18.58
CA MET A 218 14.31 3.99 -18.51
C MET A 218 14.04 5.19 -19.41
N GLU A 219 13.97 6.37 -18.82
CA GLU A 219 13.75 7.65 -19.51
C GLU A 219 14.70 8.68 -18.88
N ASP A 220 15.43 9.45 -19.69
CA ASP A 220 16.33 10.52 -19.23
C ASP A 220 17.30 10.12 -18.09
N ASN A 221 17.93 8.95 -18.20
CA ASN A 221 18.82 8.38 -17.17
C ASN A 221 18.12 8.18 -15.79
N ALA A 222 16.80 7.96 -15.80
CA ALA A 222 16.01 7.65 -14.62
C ALA A 222 15.22 6.36 -14.78
N ILE A 223 15.23 5.55 -13.72
CA ILE A 223 14.35 4.40 -13.55
C ILE A 223 12.99 4.96 -13.15
N SER A 224 11.99 4.77 -13.99
CA SER A 224 10.64 5.28 -13.77
C SER A 224 9.63 4.14 -13.75
N SER A 225 8.56 4.30 -12.98
CA SER A 225 7.40 3.43 -13.05
C SER A 225 6.14 4.25 -12.83
N SER A 226 5.12 4.01 -13.64
CA SER A 226 3.78 4.57 -13.44
C SER A 226 2.74 3.47 -13.38
N LEU A 227 1.81 3.59 -12.44
CA LEU A 227 0.70 2.67 -12.25
C LEU A 227 -0.57 3.47 -12.09
N GLN A 228 -1.55 3.21 -12.95
CA GLN A 228 -2.88 3.77 -12.82
C GLN A 228 -3.90 2.65 -12.74
N TYR A 229 -4.96 2.87 -11.98
CA TYR A 229 -6.12 1.99 -11.95
C TYR A 229 -7.40 2.81 -11.96
N ALA A 230 -8.38 2.38 -12.75
CA ALA A 230 -9.75 2.86 -12.68
C ALA A 230 -10.67 1.89 -13.43
N ASN A 231 -11.84 1.59 -12.86
CA ASN A 231 -12.90 0.81 -13.50
C ASN A 231 -12.40 -0.54 -14.04
N GLY A 232 -11.76 -1.32 -13.18
CA GLY A 232 -11.22 -2.65 -13.53
C GLY A 232 -10.03 -2.65 -14.50
N GLN A 233 -9.53 -1.48 -14.91
CA GLN A 233 -8.42 -1.35 -15.86
C GLN A 233 -7.18 -0.81 -15.16
N VAL A 234 -6.04 -1.43 -15.43
CA VAL A 234 -4.71 -1.01 -15.00
C VAL A 234 -3.97 -0.41 -16.18
N THR A 235 -3.23 0.67 -15.97
CA THR A 235 -2.23 1.18 -16.93
C THR A 235 -0.87 1.19 -16.25
N LEU A 236 -0.01 0.25 -16.61
CA LEU A 236 1.37 0.16 -16.13
C LEU A 236 2.31 0.69 -17.20
N ASN A 237 3.08 1.74 -16.89
CA ASN A 237 4.05 2.34 -17.82
C ASN A 237 3.46 2.69 -19.21
N GLY A 238 2.21 3.15 -19.23
CA GLY A 238 1.47 3.48 -20.46
C GLY A 238 0.79 2.28 -21.14
N GLN A 239 0.99 1.05 -20.66
CA GLN A 239 0.35 -0.15 -21.19
C GLN A 239 -0.92 -0.46 -20.40
N LYS A 240 -2.07 -0.37 -21.08
CA LYS A 240 -3.38 -0.63 -20.49
C LYS A 240 -3.77 -2.11 -20.58
N MET A 241 -4.29 -2.67 -19.49
CA MET A 241 -4.77 -4.05 -19.38
C MET A 241 -5.83 -4.20 -18.28
N PRO A 242 -6.70 -5.21 -18.36
CA PRO A 242 -7.57 -5.60 -17.26
C PRO A 242 -6.80 -5.92 -15.96
N LEU A 243 -7.41 -5.64 -14.80
CA LEU A 243 -6.81 -5.92 -13.48
C LEU A 243 -6.43 -7.39 -13.31
N GLN A 244 -7.26 -8.31 -13.81
CA GLN A 244 -7.02 -9.75 -13.76
C GLN A 244 -5.76 -10.16 -14.54
N ASP A 245 -5.51 -9.55 -15.69
CA ASP A 245 -4.32 -9.84 -16.51
C ASP A 245 -3.08 -9.30 -15.80
N PHE A 246 -3.17 -8.09 -15.23
CA PHE A 246 -2.13 -7.53 -14.38
C PHE A 246 -1.82 -8.45 -13.19
N ALA A 247 -2.84 -8.91 -12.46
CA ALA A 247 -2.66 -9.81 -11.32
C ALA A 247 -1.99 -11.13 -11.73
N ALA A 248 -2.42 -11.71 -12.86
CA ALA A 248 -1.85 -12.93 -13.41
C ALA A 248 -0.35 -12.79 -13.78
N MET A 249 0.09 -11.61 -14.25
CA MET A 249 1.51 -11.35 -14.53
C MET A 249 2.41 -11.51 -13.30
N PHE A 250 1.87 -11.33 -12.09
CA PHE A 250 2.60 -11.40 -10.83
C PHE A 250 2.22 -12.63 -9.98
N GLY A 251 1.43 -13.55 -10.52
CA GLY A 251 0.94 -14.72 -9.78
C GLY A 251 0.05 -14.34 -8.59
N LEU A 252 -0.58 -13.17 -8.62
CA LEU A 252 -1.54 -12.75 -7.61
C LEU A 252 -2.86 -13.46 -7.88
N GLU A 253 -3.09 -14.57 -7.19
CA GLU A 253 -4.41 -15.20 -7.15
C GLU A 253 -5.38 -14.31 -6.36
N ALA A 254 -6.60 -14.14 -6.86
CA ALA A 254 -7.63 -13.48 -6.10
C ALA A 254 -7.85 -14.26 -4.79
N PRO A 255 -8.00 -13.60 -3.63
CA PRO A 255 -8.41 -14.30 -2.42
C PRO A 255 -9.70 -15.05 -2.74
N SER A 256 -9.73 -16.36 -2.44
CA SER A 256 -10.92 -17.17 -2.57
C SER A 256 -12.05 -16.47 -1.82
N LEU A 257 -13.02 -15.92 -2.55
CA LEU A 257 -14.23 -15.39 -1.95
C LEU A 257 -14.83 -16.52 -1.10
N PRO A 258 -15.24 -16.27 0.17
CA PRO A 258 -15.90 -17.29 0.95
C PRO A 258 -17.06 -17.87 0.14
N ASP A 259 -17.03 -19.19 0.00
CA ASP A 259 -17.79 -19.99 -0.95
C ASP A 259 -19.12 -19.36 -1.35
N SER A 260 -19.28 -19.14 -2.66
CA SER A 260 -20.61 -19.29 -3.24
C SER A 260 -21.05 -20.70 -2.84
N ALA A 261 -22.07 -20.80 -1.98
CA ALA A 261 -22.57 -22.05 -1.44
C ALA A 261 -22.54 -23.16 -2.51
N PRO A 262 -22.09 -24.39 -2.17
CA PRO A 262 -22.09 -25.48 -3.14
C PRO A 262 -23.47 -25.56 -3.77
N GLN A 263 -23.52 -25.48 -5.10
CA GLN A 263 -24.76 -25.63 -5.86
C GLN A 263 -25.42 -26.94 -5.42
N GLU A 264 -26.48 -26.84 -4.62
CA GLU A 264 -27.32 -27.96 -4.25
C GLU A 264 -27.95 -28.53 -5.52
N GLY A 265 -27.59 -29.79 -5.82
CA GLY A 265 -28.44 -30.78 -6.46
C GLY A 265 -28.91 -30.49 -7.89
N GLN A 266 -28.12 -30.88 -8.88
CA GLN A 266 -28.72 -31.44 -10.10
C GLN A 266 -29.34 -32.81 -9.74
N PRO A 267 -30.64 -33.07 -10.01
CA PRO A 267 -31.22 -34.38 -9.77
C PRO A 267 -30.56 -35.41 -10.69
N GLN A 268 -29.87 -36.38 -10.10
CA GLN A 268 -29.53 -37.63 -10.78
C GLN A 268 -30.83 -38.32 -11.16
N GLN A 269 -30.99 -38.62 -12.46
CA GLN A 269 -32.08 -39.49 -12.92
C GLN A 269 -31.83 -40.90 -12.40
N ASP A 270 -32.73 -41.34 -11.51
CA ASP A 270 -32.83 -42.70 -11.01
C ASP A 270 -33.14 -43.67 -12.16
N ASP A 271 -32.16 -44.50 -12.55
CA ASP A 271 -32.42 -45.77 -13.24
C ASP A 271 -33.02 -46.74 -12.22
N ALA A 272 -34.36 -46.75 -12.16
CA ALA A 272 -35.11 -47.69 -11.34
C ALA A 272 -35.06 -49.10 -11.95
N ALA A 273 -34.38 -50.02 -11.27
CA ALA A 273 -34.68 -51.45 -11.37
C ALA A 273 -35.52 -51.87 -10.16
N PRO A 274 -36.53 -52.73 -10.37
CA PRO A 274 -36.86 -53.73 -9.36
C PRO A 274 -36.78 -55.15 -9.93
N GLN A 275 -35.98 -55.98 -9.26
CA GLN A 275 -36.00 -57.45 -9.34
C GLN A 275 -37.29 -57.99 -8.72
N GLN A 276 -37.89 -59.04 -9.31
CA GLN A 276 -38.03 -60.37 -8.69
C GLN A 276 -38.85 -61.35 -9.55
N ASP A 277 -38.24 -62.52 -9.76
CA ASP A 277 -38.84 -63.80 -10.14
C ASP A 277 -39.70 -64.40 -9.00
N ASP A 278 -40.73 -65.18 -9.38
CA ASP A 278 -41.24 -66.44 -8.77
C ASP A 278 -42.76 -66.59 -9.03
N ALA A 279 -43.38 -67.72 -9.37
CA ALA A 279 -42.95 -69.09 -9.68
C ALA A 279 -44.13 -69.93 -10.26
N ALA A 280 -43.81 -70.89 -11.17
CA ALA A 280 -44.42 -72.21 -11.43
C ALA A 280 -45.89 -72.36 -11.95
N PRO A 281 -46.36 -73.55 -12.42
CA PRO A 281 -45.77 -74.60 -13.29
C PRO A 281 -46.67 -75.01 -14.51
N GLN A 282 -46.21 -76.02 -15.26
CA GLN A 282 -46.66 -76.61 -16.56
C GLN A 282 -48.14 -77.03 -16.72
N PRO A 283 -48.58 -77.34 -17.96
CA PRO A 283 -48.60 -78.74 -18.43
C PRO A 283 -47.78 -79.04 -19.70
#